data_AF-A0A8T5RUU7-F1
#
_entry.id   AF-A0A8T5RUU7-F1
#
_cell.length_a   1.000
_cell.length_b   1.000
_cell.length_c   1.000
_cell.angle_alpha   90.00
_cell.angle_beta   90.00
_cell.angle_gamma   90.00
#
_symmetry.space_group_name_H-M   'P 1'
#
loop_
_entity.id
_entity.type
_entity.pdbx_description
1 polymer ?
#
loop_
_entity_poly.entity_id
_entity_poly.type
_entity_poly.pdbx_seq_one_letter_code
_entity_poly.pdbx_strand_id
1 'polypeptide(L)'
;SGTKGMMWINQCTSGGNFVSKTPEFPPIVVYRDGNVRVYGEDLPRDWRYSFINSTEHFINAIKEGTDPIYTGKQGRNLCVFAKMPHISQQRKEEVSWNEVTSRNEQNQSCIVETPKDLDGSGLFKYYKRSRKDLKEGIRKGLEKKSFTYQYDY
;
A
#
# COMPACT_ATOMS: atom_id res chain seq x y z
N SER A 1 22.41 0.89 -1.38
CA SER A 1 23.34 -0.19 -1.01
C SER A 1 22.79 -0.95 0.19
N GLY A 2 22.97 -2.27 0.27
CA GLY A 2 22.56 -3.11 1.42
C GLY A 2 23.48 -2.97 2.64
N THR A 3 24.17 -1.84 2.80
CA THR A 3 25.23 -1.65 3.80
C THR A 3 24.71 -1.54 5.23
N LYS A 4 23.40 -1.33 5.43
CA LYS A 4 22.76 -1.23 6.74
C LYS A 4 22.07 -2.52 7.21
N GLY A 5 22.17 -3.58 6.41
CA GLY A 5 21.48 -4.85 6.64
C GLY A 5 20.62 -5.26 5.44
N MET A 6 20.17 -6.51 5.50
CA MET A 6 19.36 -7.15 4.46
C MET A 6 18.15 -7.81 5.11
N MET A 7 16.99 -7.63 4.49
CA MET A 7 15.75 -8.30 4.86
C MET A 7 15.33 -9.20 3.70
N TRP A 8 15.10 -10.47 3.99
CA TRP A 8 14.49 -11.41 3.06
C TRP A 8 13.05 -11.66 3.47
N ILE A 9 12.15 -11.51 2.51
CA ILE A 9 10.74 -11.87 2.64
C ILE A 9 10.59 -13.18 1.87
N ASN A 10 10.62 -14.29 2.60
CA ASN A 10 10.67 -15.63 2.03
C ASN A 10 9.28 -16.16 1.65
N GLN A 11 8.24 -15.74 2.36
CA GLN A 11 6.86 -16.19 2.16
C GLN A 11 5.97 -15.00 1.80
N CYS A 12 5.49 -14.95 0.56
CA CYS A 12 4.55 -13.95 0.06
C CYS A 12 3.62 -14.57 -0.98
N THR A 13 2.32 -14.28 -0.88
CA THR A 13 1.27 -14.78 -1.78
C THR A 13 1.30 -14.17 -3.18
N SER A 14 1.86 -12.97 -3.38
CA SER A 14 1.85 -12.28 -4.68
C SER A 14 3.08 -12.52 -5.55
N GLY A 15 4.15 -13.11 -5.00
CA GLY A 15 5.45 -13.28 -5.69
C GLY A 15 6.14 -14.59 -5.34
N GLY A 16 5.36 -15.63 -5.05
CA GLY A 16 5.84 -16.87 -4.46
C GLY A 16 7.02 -17.48 -5.22
N ASN A 17 8.13 -17.69 -4.52
CA ASN A 17 9.27 -18.49 -4.98
C ASN A 17 9.20 -19.89 -4.35
N PHE A 18 10.16 -20.78 -4.65
CA PHE A 18 10.21 -22.12 -4.05
C PHE A 18 10.23 -22.05 -2.51
N VAL A 19 10.96 -21.10 -1.95
CA VAL A 19 11.06 -20.85 -0.50
C VAL A 19 9.71 -20.47 0.09
N SER A 20 8.84 -19.77 -0.66
CA SER A 20 7.49 -19.39 -0.22
C SER A 20 6.54 -20.57 -0.01
N LYS A 21 6.86 -21.75 -0.55
CA LYS A 21 6.04 -22.96 -0.45
C LYS A 21 6.51 -23.93 0.63
N THR A 22 7.68 -23.68 1.23
CA THR A 22 8.31 -24.60 2.18
C THR A 22 8.19 -24.06 3.61
N PRO A 23 7.65 -24.84 4.56
CA PRO A 23 7.48 -24.41 5.95
C PRO A 23 8.80 -24.31 6.73
N GLU A 24 9.88 -24.90 6.21
CA GLU A 24 11.21 -24.96 6.85
C GLU A 24 11.93 -23.60 6.88
N PHE A 25 11.49 -22.63 6.07
CA PHE A 25 12.11 -21.31 6.02
C PHE A 25 11.26 -20.28 6.76
N PRO A 26 11.86 -19.47 7.65
CA PRO A 26 11.15 -18.41 8.35
C PRO A 26 10.61 -17.36 7.36
N PRO A 27 9.42 -16.78 7.60
CA PRO A 27 8.76 -15.85 6.67
C PRO A 27 9.59 -14.60 6.39
N ILE A 28 10.18 -14.04 7.44
CA ILE A 28 11.00 -12.83 7.36
C ILE A 28 12.33 -13.13 8.07
N VAL A 29 13.43 -12.89 7.36
CA VAL A 29 14.78 -12.97 7.91
C VAL A 29 15.41 -11.59 7.82
N VAL A 30 15.99 -11.11 8.90
CA VAL A 30 16.72 -9.83 8.94
C VAL A 30 18.15 -10.11 9.37
N TYR A 31 19.10 -9.77 8.49
CA TYR A 31 20.52 -9.72 8.82
C TYR A 31 20.95 -8.27 8.99
N ARG A 32 21.46 -7.93 10.18
CA ARG A 32 21.96 -6.58 10.48
C ARG A 32 22.99 -6.65 11.60
N ASP A 33 24.06 -5.88 11.47
CA ASP A 33 25.14 -5.75 12.47
C ASP A 33 25.69 -7.13 12.91
N GLY A 34 25.92 -8.03 11.94
CA GLY A 34 26.43 -9.39 12.18
C GLY A 34 25.40 -10.37 12.78
N ASN A 35 24.18 -9.93 13.06
CA ASN A 35 23.15 -10.73 13.72
C ASN A 35 22.01 -11.09 12.76
N VAL A 36 21.52 -12.32 12.87
CA VAL A 36 20.33 -12.81 12.15
C VAL A 36 19.15 -12.87 13.13
N ARG A 37 18.01 -12.30 12.73
CA ARG A 37 16.72 -12.40 13.44
C ARG A 37 15.64 -12.88 12.49
N VAL A 38 14.72 -13.69 13.01
CA VAL A 38 13.57 -14.21 12.26
C VAL A 38 12.28 -13.63 12.83
N TYR A 39 11.29 -13.41 11.97
CA TYR A 39 10.00 -12.84 12.36
C TYR A 39 8.84 -13.47 11.60
N GLY A 40 7.65 -13.31 12.18
CA GLY A 40 6.38 -13.60 11.55
C GLY A 40 6.01 -15.07 11.55
N GLU A 41 6.70 -15.93 12.31
CA GLU A 41 6.40 -17.36 12.40
C GLU A 41 4.96 -17.64 12.84
N ASP A 42 4.42 -16.77 13.69
CA ASP A 42 3.07 -16.71 14.23
C ASP A 42 2.04 -16.02 13.31
N LEU A 43 2.51 -15.32 12.27
CA LEU A 43 1.63 -14.59 11.37
C LEU A 43 1.02 -15.51 10.31
N PRO A 44 -0.28 -15.31 9.98
CA PRO A 44 -0.90 -16.05 8.90
C PRO A 44 -0.19 -15.74 7.57
N ARG A 45 0.03 -16.78 6.75
CA ARG A 45 0.86 -16.73 5.53
C ARG A 45 0.20 -16.07 4.32
N ASP A 46 -1.05 -15.65 4.45
CA ASP A 46 -1.84 -15.11 3.35
C ASP A 46 -2.01 -13.59 3.50
N TRP A 47 -1.61 -12.82 2.48
CA TRP A 47 -1.78 -11.37 2.45
C TRP A 47 -3.21 -10.88 2.71
N ARG A 48 -4.24 -11.71 2.48
CA ARG A 48 -5.64 -11.35 2.78
C ARG A 48 -5.82 -10.93 4.23
N TYR A 49 -5.04 -11.51 5.15
CA TYR A 49 -5.10 -11.16 6.57
C TYR A 49 -4.63 -9.73 6.84
N SER A 50 -3.77 -9.16 5.98
CA SER A 50 -3.44 -7.73 6.07
C SER A 50 -4.67 -6.84 5.83
N PHE A 51 -5.60 -7.25 4.96
CA PHE A 51 -6.84 -6.51 4.69
C PHE A 51 -7.84 -6.69 5.83
N ILE A 52 -8.01 -7.93 6.29
CA ILE A 52 -8.91 -8.26 7.41
C ILE A 52 -8.44 -7.51 8.66
N ASN A 53 -7.21 -7.72 9.10
CA ASN A 53 -6.68 -7.14 10.33
C ASN A 53 -6.65 -5.60 10.28
N SER A 54 -6.30 -5.00 9.13
CA SER A 54 -6.32 -3.54 8.98
C SER A 54 -7.74 -2.97 9.08
N THR A 55 -8.71 -3.65 8.48
CA THR A 55 -10.13 -3.24 8.53
C THR A 55 -10.69 -3.37 9.95
N GLU A 56 -10.43 -4.50 10.61
CA GLU A 56 -10.84 -4.73 12.00
C GLU A 56 -10.20 -3.71 12.95
N HIS A 57 -8.89 -3.46 12.80
CA HIS A 57 -8.17 -2.45 13.57
C HIS A 57 -8.77 -1.06 13.40
N PHE A 58 -9.08 -0.66 12.17
CA PHE A 58 -9.72 0.62 11.89
C PHE A 58 -11.10 0.75 12.55
N ILE A 59 -11.94 -0.28 12.47
CA ILE A 59 -13.25 -0.29 13.10
C ILE A 59 -13.13 -0.17 14.63
N ASN A 60 -12.21 -0.92 15.23
CA ASN A 60 -11.99 -0.89 16.67
C ASN A 60 -11.46 0.47 17.14
N ALA A 61 -10.50 1.06 16.43
CA ALA A 61 -9.97 2.39 16.73
C ALA A 61 -11.08 3.45 16.76
N ILE A 62 -12.02 3.40 15.81
CA ILE A 62 -13.18 4.30 15.80
C ILE A 62 -14.12 4.03 16.98
N LYS A 63 -14.46 2.77 17.24
CA LYS A 63 -15.42 2.40 18.28
C LYS A 63 -14.92 2.70 19.68
N GLU A 64 -13.63 2.48 19.92
CA GLU A 64 -13.01 2.59 21.24
C GLU A 64 -12.33 3.95 21.45
N GLY A 65 -12.24 4.79 20.41
CA GLY A 65 -11.54 6.07 20.46
C GLY A 65 -10.04 5.90 20.69
N THR A 66 -9.45 4.80 20.24
CA THR A 66 -8.03 4.50 20.40
C THR A 66 -7.21 4.97 19.20
N ASP A 67 -5.93 5.24 19.43
CA ASP A 67 -5.04 5.65 18.35
C ASP A 67 -4.74 4.47 17.40
N PRO A 68 -4.78 4.70 16.07
CA PRO A 68 -4.39 3.68 15.13
C PRO A 68 -2.90 3.39 15.18
N ILE A 69 -2.49 2.14 14.92
CA ILE A 69 -1.07 1.74 14.82
C ILE A 69 -0.31 2.63 13.81
N TYR A 70 -1.01 3.06 12.74
CA TYR A 70 -0.53 4.06 11.80
C TYR A 70 -1.36 5.34 11.90
N THR A 71 -0.70 6.42 12.31
CA THR A 71 -1.31 7.76 12.33
C THR A 71 -1.52 8.30 10.91
N GLY A 72 -2.46 9.24 10.76
CA GLY A 72 -2.67 9.93 9.48
C GLY A 72 -1.40 10.63 8.96
N LYS A 73 -0.55 11.14 9.86
CA LYS A 73 0.75 11.74 9.49
C LYS A 73 1.72 10.71 8.90
N GLN A 74 1.80 9.52 9.50
CA GLN A 74 2.62 8.43 8.97
C GLN A 74 2.05 7.91 7.64
N GLY A 75 0.73 7.81 7.50
CA GLY A 75 0.04 7.48 6.25
C GLY A 75 0.37 8.47 5.13
N ARG A 76 0.27 9.78 5.42
CA ARG A 76 0.68 10.85 4.49
C ARG A 76 2.15 10.69 4.06
N ASN A 77 3.04 10.42 5.01
CA ASN A 77 4.46 10.25 4.73
C ASN A 77 4.71 9.04 3.82
N LEU A 78 4.01 7.92 4.01
CA LEU A 78 4.08 6.78 3.10
C LEU A 78 3.63 7.14 1.69
N CYS A 79 2.55 7.92 1.54
CA CYS A 79 2.11 8.41 0.24
C CYS A 79 3.17 9.28 -0.44
N VAL A 80 3.81 10.20 0.31
CA VAL A 80 4.92 11.02 -0.21
C VAL A 80 6.06 10.12 -0.70
N PHE A 81 6.52 9.19 0.15
CA PHE A 81 7.58 8.25 -0.19
C PHE A 81 7.26 7.44 -1.46
N ALA A 82 6.03 6.94 -1.59
CA ALA A 82 5.60 6.15 -2.74
C ALA A 82 5.57 6.97 -4.05
N LYS A 83 5.28 8.28 -3.98
CA LYS A 83 5.23 9.16 -5.16
C LYS A 83 6.61 9.59 -5.64
N MET A 84 7.57 9.80 -4.73
CA MET A 84 8.89 10.36 -5.05
C MET A 84 9.63 9.63 -6.19
N PRO A 85 9.69 8.29 -6.25
CA PRO A 85 10.34 7.59 -7.36
C PRO A 85 9.69 7.86 -8.71
N HIS A 86 8.37 7.96 -8.76
CA HIS A 86 7.65 8.27 -9.99
C HIS A 86 7.95 9.70 -10.46
N ILE A 87 7.92 10.66 -9.54
CA ILE A 87 8.23 12.06 -9.86
C ILE A 87 9.70 12.19 -10.31
N SER A 88 10.62 11.54 -9.61
CA SER A 88 12.04 11.52 -9.97
C SER A 88 12.25 10.94 -11.36
N GLN A 89 11.58 9.83 -11.69
CA GLN A 89 11.63 9.25 -13.03
C GLN A 89 11.06 10.18 -14.11
N GLN A 90 9.95 10.86 -13.82
CA GLN A 90 9.31 11.79 -14.76
C GLN A 90 10.20 13.00 -15.07
N ARG A 91 10.83 13.56 -14.03
CA ARG A 91 11.69 14.74 -14.16
C ARG A 91 13.14 14.43 -14.51
N LYS A 92 13.58 13.16 -14.36
CA LYS A 92 14.97 12.70 -14.50
C LYS A 92 15.94 13.42 -13.55
N GLU A 93 15.49 13.71 -12.34
CA GLU A 93 16.27 14.38 -11.31
C GLU A 93 15.94 13.82 -9.92
N GLU A 94 16.78 14.17 -8.93
CA GLU A 94 16.50 13.85 -7.52
C GLU A 94 15.32 14.69 -7.02
N VAL A 95 14.44 14.05 -6.24
CA VAL A 95 13.28 14.73 -5.63
C VAL A 95 13.47 14.75 -4.13
N SER A 96 13.44 15.94 -3.54
CA SER A 96 13.48 16.08 -2.09
C SER A 96 12.11 15.79 -1.47
N TRP A 97 12.12 15.18 -0.30
CA TRP A 97 10.91 14.92 0.50
C TRP A 97 10.05 16.17 0.69
N ASN A 98 10.69 17.32 0.91
CA ASN A 98 10.03 18.59 1.21
C ASN A 98 9.38 19.23 -0.03
N GLU A 99 9.61 18.69 -1.23
CA GLU A 99 8.95 19.16 -2.46
C GLU A 99 7.55 18.55 -2.63
N VAL A 100 7.29 17.37 -2.07
CA VAL A 100 6.00 16.68 -2.20
C VAL A 100 5.02 17.21 -1.15
N THR A 101 4.52 18.41 -1.42
CA THR A 101 3.56 19.13 -0.56
C THR A 101 2.24 19.34 -1.27
N SER A 102 1.16 19.53 -0.52
CA SER A 102 -0.17 19.80 -1.10
C SER A 102 -0.18 21.04 -2.00
N ARG A 103 0.61 22.07 -1.66
CA ARG A 103 0.78 23.28 -2.50
C ARG A 103 1.44 22.94 -3.84
N ASN A 104 2.45 22.09 -3.82
CA ASN A 104 3.17 21.67 -5.02
C ASN A 104 2.40 20.64 -5.85
N GLU A 105 1.50 19.88 -5.23
CA GLU A 105 0.54 19.05 -5.97
C GLU A 105 -0.51 19.94 -6.66
N GLN A 106 -1.02 20.98 -5.98
CA GLN A 106 -1.99 21.92 -6.54
C GLN A 106 -1.45 22.72 -7.73
N ASN A 107 -0.19 23.17 -7.65
CA ASN A 107 0.45 23.87 -8.77
C ASN A 107 1.04 22.93 -9.84
N GLN A 108 0.72 21.63 -9.76
CA GLN A 108 1.16 20.58 -10.67
C GLN A 108 2.69 20.38 -10.76
N SER A 109 3.47 20.95 -9.83
CA SER A 109 4.91 20.78 -9.87
C SER A 109 5.34 19.38 -9.43
N CYS A 110 4.63 18.69 -8.53
CA CYS A 110 5.00 17.36 -8.02
C CYS A 110 3.93 16.26 -8.19
N ILE A 111 3.18 16.30 -9.30
CA ILE A 111 2.17 15.28 -9.63
C ILE A 111 2.82 14.00 -10.17
N VAL A 112 2.19 12.85 -9.91
CA VAL A 112 2.51 11.61 -10.62
C VAL A 112 1.64 11.55 -11.86
N GLU A 113 2.24 11.84 -13.02
CA GLU A 113 1.54 11.68 -14.30
C GLU A 113 1.13 10.23 -14.56
N THR A 114 -0.02 10.05 -15.20
CA THR A 114 -0.46 8.72 -15.63
C THR A 114 0.49 8.20 -16.71
N PRO A 115 1.02 6.96 -16.61
CA PRO A 115 1.86 6.40 -17.65
C PRO A 115 1.11 6.42 -18.99
N LYS A 116 1.70 7.08 -20.01
CA LYS A 116 1.14 7.12 -21.36
C LYS A 116 1.06 5.73 -22.01
N ASP A 117 1.86 4.79 -21.48
CA ASP A 117 2.05 3.45 -22.02
C ASP A 117 1.17 2.39 -21.34
N LEU A 118 0.14 2.78 -20.58
CA LEU A 118 -0.89 1.83 -20.20
C LEU A 118 -1.67 1.47 -21.46
N ASP A 119 -1.35 0.32 -22.06
CA ASP A 119 -2.06 -0.26 -23.19
C ASP A 119 -3.56 -0.02 -22.99
N GLY A 120 -4.21 0.74 -23.87
CA GLY A 120 -5.63 1.09 -23.69
C GLY A 120 -6.54 -0.13 -23.49
N SER A 121 -6.06 -1.31 -23.92
CA SER A 121 -6.67 -2.62 -23.68
C SER A 121 -6.74 -3.02 -22.19
N GLY A 122 -5.72 -2.71 -21.38
CA GLY A 122 -5.66 -3.01 -19.96
C GLY A 122 -6.61 -2.14 -19.15
N LEU A 123 -6.63 -0.84 -19.45
CA LEU A 123 -7.54 0.12 -18.84
C LEU A 123 -9.00 -0.22 -19.15
N PHE A 124 -9.30 -0.60 -20.39
CA PHE A 124 -10.64 -1.05 -20.80
C PHE A 124 -11.07 -2.32 -20.05
N LYS A 125 -10.18 -3.31 -19.92
CA LYS A 125 -10.44 -4.54 -19.15
C LYS A 125 -10.73 -4.22 -17.68
N TYR A 126 -9.97 -3.30 -17.07
CA TYR A 126 -10.20 -2.84 -15.71
C TYR A 126 -11.59 -2.21 -15.55
N TYR A 127 -11.94 -1.22 -16.39
CA TYR A 127 -13.25 -0.57 -16.33
C TYR A 127 -14.39 -1.55 -16.56
N LYS A 128 -14.22 -2.53 -17.47
CA LYS A 128 -15.21 -3.58 -17.71
C LYS A 128 -15.42 -4.47 -16.47
N ARG A 129 -14.35 -4.86 -15.77
CA ARG A 129 -14.42 -5.65 -14.53
C ARG A 129 -15.08 -4.85 -13.41
N SER A 130 -14.63 -3.62 -13.16
CA SER A 130 -15.21 -2.73 -12.15
C SER A 130 -16.73 -2.55 -12.32
N ARG A 131 -17.21 -2.36 -13.57
CA ARG A 131 -18.65 -2.28 -13.87
C ARG A 131 -19.39 -3.58 -13.57
N LYS A 132 -18.77 -4.74 -13.84
CA LYS A 132 -19.37 -6.06 -13.57
C LYS A 132 -19.48 -6.29 -12.06
N ASP A 133 -18.42 -5.99 -11.32
CA ASP A 133 -18.37 -6.13 -9.86
C ASP A 133 -19.39 -5.20 -9.20
N LEU A 134 -19.53 -3.96 -9.68
CA LEU A 134 -20.55 -3.03 -9.20
C LEU A 134 -21.98 -3.56 -9.45
N LYS A 135 -22.27 -4.10 -10.64
CA LYS A 135 -23.57 -4.72 -10.94
C LYS A 135 -23.86 -5.91 -10.03
N GLU A 136 -22.86 -6.74 -9.79
CA GLU A 136 -22.99 -7.89 -8.89
C GLU A 136 -23.21 -7.45 -7.44
N GLY A 137 -22.48 -6.42 -7.00
CA GLY A 137 -22.66 -5.80 -5.69
C GLY A 137 -24.08 -5.27 -5.53
N ILE A 138 -24.59 -4.49 -6.48
CA ILE A 138 -25.98 -3.98 -6.45
C ILE A 138 -26.98 -5.14 -6.38
N ARG A 139 -26.79 -6.21 -7.17
CA ARG A 139 -27.64 -7.41 -7.11
C ARG A 139 -27.60 -8.09 -5.74
N LYS A 140 -26.47 -8.02 -5.04
CA LYS A 140 -26.27 -8.55 -3.68
C LYS A 140 -26.67 -7.54 -2.58
N GLY A 141 -27.30 -6.42 -2.93
CA GLY A 141 -27.78 -5.43 -1.96
C GLY A 141 -26.78 -4.33 -1.60
N LEU A 142 -25.74 -4.11 -2.41
CA LEU A 142 -24.84 -2.97 -2.22
C LEU A 142 -25.58 -1.65 -2.44
N GLU A 143 -25.85 -0.94 -1.35
CA GLU A 143 -26.44 0.41 -1.39
C GLU A 143 -25.36 1.46 -1.65
N LYS A 144 -25.64 2.38 -2.58
CA LYS A 144 -24.79 3.55 -2.82
C LYS A 144 -24.94 4.52 -1.65
N LYS A 145 -23.98 4.52 -0.72
CA LYS A 145 -23.89 5.54 0.34
C LYS A 145 -22.95 6.66 -0.10
N SER A 146 -23.45 7.90 -0.10
CA SER A 146 -22.62 9.09 -0.20
C SER A 146 -22.06 9.42 1.17
N PHE A 147 -20.74 9.41 1.31
CA PHE A 147 -20.10 9.89 2.53
C PHE A 147 -19.82 11.39 2.38
N THR A 148 -20.66 12.22 3.00
CA THR A 148 -20.47 13.67 3.01
C THR A 148 -19.68 14.02 4.26
N TYR A 149 -18.37 14.21 4.11
CA TYR A 149 -17.50 14.62 5.23
C TYR A 149 -17.54 16.13 5.37
N GLN A 150 -18.11 16.63 6.46
CA GLN A 150 -18.06 18.05 6.85
C GLN A 150 -16.74 18.25 7.63
N TYR A 151 -15.91 19.20 7.20
CA TYR A 151 -14.70 19.58 7.93
C TYR A 151 -15.08 20.74 8.85
N ASP A 152 -15.05 20.53 10.16
CA ASP A 152 -15.14 21.64 11.12
C ASP A 152 -13.75 22.30 11.17
N TYR A 153 -13.71 23.60 10.86
CA TYR A 153 -12.52 24.44 10.85
C TYR A 153 -12.15 24.94 12.25
#